data_AF-A0A482WRW6-F1
#
_entry.id   AF-A0A482WRW6-F1
#
_cell.length_a   1.000
_cell.length_b   1.000
_cell.length_c   1.000
_cell.angle_alpha   90.00
_cell.angle_beta   90.00
_cell.angle_gamma   90.00
#
_symmetry.space_group_name_H-M   'P 1'
#
loop_
_entity.id
_entity.type
_entity.pdbx_description
1 polymer ?
#
loop_
_entity_poly.entity_id
_entity_poly.type
_entity_poly.pdbx_seq_one_letter_code
_entity_poly.pdbx_strand_id
1 'polypeptide(L)' 'MAGGEAVDESQFKGLSKHFNSITNRGRANWAKLTYGSLALFGIYYSMKPKKAPVDAKK' A
#
# COMPACT_ATOMS: atom_id res chain seq x y z
N MET A 1 -13.79 -3.63 -21.89
CA MET A 1 -12.87 -2.50 -21.60
C MET A 1 -11.86 -2.46 -22.72
N ALA A 2 -11.84 -1.37 -23.48
CA ALA A 2 -11.10 -1.24 -24.73
C ALA A 2 -9.62 -1.63 -24.57
N GLY A 3 -9.18 -2.59 -25.39
CA GLY A 3 -7.77 -2.86 -25.62
C GLY A 3 -7.20 -1.87 -26.64
N GLY A 4 -5.88 -1.69 -26.59
CA GLY A 4 -5.13 -1.29 -27.78
C GLY A 4 -4.16 -0.12 -27.65
N GLU A 5 -4.10 0.59 -26.52
CA GLU A 5 -3.00 1.54 -26.30
C GLU A 5 -1.87 0.76 -25.61
N ALA A 6 -0.89 0.30 -26.38
CA ALA A 6 0.35 -0.23 -25.81
C ALA A 6 0.99 0.92 -25.03
N VAL A 7 0.74 0.95 -23.71
CA VAL A 7 1.23 1.99 -22.82
C VAL A 7 2.76 1.96 -22.89
N ASP A 8 3.36 2.97 -23.53
CA ASP A 8 4.80 3.03 -23.71
C ASP A 8 5.48 3.15 -22.34
N GLU A 9 6.01 2.05 -21.80
CA GLU A 9 6.60 2.03 -20.44
C GLU A 9 7.86 2.90 -20.33
N SER A 10 8.45 3.36 -21.44
CA SER A 10 9.65 4.20 -21.44
C SER A 10 9.35 5.64 -21.03
N GLN A 11 8.08 6.06 -21.15
CA GLN A 11 7.62 7.38 -20.70
C GLN A 11 7.63 7.51 -19.17
N PHE A 12 7.52 6.40 -18.43
CA PHE A 12 7.54 6.41 -16.97
C PHE A 12 8.97 6.27 -16.45
N LYS A 13 9.42 7.29 -15.72
CA LYS A 13 10.73 7.30 -15.06
C LYS A 13 10.60 7.30 -13.54
N GLY A 14 11.60 6.74 -12.87
CA GLY A 14 11.67 6.69 -11.40
C GLY A 14 10.47 5.99 -10.77
N LEU A 15 9.89 6.61 -9.75
CA LEU A 15 8.77 6.06 -8.97
C LEU A 15 7.52 5.81 -9.82
N SER A 16 7.27 6.64 -10.84
CA SER A 16 6.12 6.48 -11.74
C SER A 16 6.20 5.21 -12.59
N LYS A 17 7.39 4.62 -12.79
CA LYS A 17 7.53 3.32 -13.47
C LYS A 17 6.95 2.17 -12.64
N HIS A 18 6.97 2.30 -11.32
CA HIS A 18 6.52 1.26 -10.41
C HIS A 18 5.17 1.57 -9.78
N PHE A 19 4.81 2.84 -9.63
CA PHE A 19 3.57 3.29 -9.03
C PHE A 19 2.84 4.21 -10.02
N ASN A 20 2.20 3.61 -11.01
CA ASN A 20 1.30 4.31 -11.94
C ASN A 20 -0.08 3.66 -11.95
N SER A 21 -1.11 4.41 -12.35
CA SER A 21 -2.49 3.94 -12.48
C SER A 21 -2.80 3.35 -13.86
N ILE A 22 -1.86 3.44 -14.80
CA ILE A 22 -2.11 3.17 -16.23
C ILE A 22 -1.71 1.74 -16.61
N THR A 23 -0.52 1.28 -16.23
CA THR A 23 -0.04 -0.07 -16.52
C THR A 23 -0.55 -1.07 -15.48
N ASN A 24 -0.70 -2.33 -15.90
CA ASN A 24 -1.05 -3.42 -14.99
C ASN A 24 -0.02 -3.58 -13.86
N ARG A 25 1.28 -3.35 -14.15
CA ARG A 25 2.35 -3.43 -13.16
C ARG A 25 2.26 -2.33 -12.10
N GLY A 26 2.00 -1.10 -12.52
CA GLY A 26 1.81 0.03 -11.62
C GLY A 26 0.60 -0.15 -10.69
N ARG A 27 -0.52 -0.61 -11.26
CA ARG A 27 -1.76 -0.90 -10.51
C ARG A 27 -1.56 -2.03 -9.49
N ALA A 28 -0.87 -3.09 -9.88
CA ALA A 28 -0.56 -4.21 -8.99
C ALA A 28 0.33 -3.79 -7.82
N ASN A 29 1.31 -2.91 -8.05
CA ASN A 29 2.18 -2.41 -6.98
C ASN A 29 1.43 -1.52 -5.99
N TRP A 30 0.49 -0.68 -6.45
CA TRP A 30 -0.41 0.06 -5.56
C TRP A 30 -1.25 -0.87 -4.69
N ALA A 31 -1.84 -1.93 -5.27
CA ALA A 31 -2.59 -2.92 -4.50
C ALA A 31 -1.71 -3.59 -3.43
N LYS A 32 -0.50 -4.04 -3.81
CA LYS A 32 0.47 -4.61 -2.87
C LYS A 32 0.86 -3.64 -1.76
N LEU A 33 1.05 -2.37 -2.09
CA LEU A 33 1.36 -1.32 -1.12
C LEU A 33 0.22 -1.17 -0.12
N THR A 34 -1.03 -1.08 -0.57
CA THR A 34 -2.20 -0.96 0.31
C THR A 34 -2.33 -2.15 1.25
N TYR A 35 -2.24 -3.38 0.74
CA TYR A 35 -2.30 -4.58 1.59
C TYR A 35 -1.12 -4.66 2.56
N GLY A 36 0.08 -4.34 2.08
CA GLY A 36 1.29 -4.29 2.91
C GLY A 36 1.17 -3.27 4.03
N SER A 37 0.68 -2.06 3.74
CA SER A 37 0.43 -1.02 4.74
C SER A 37 -0.61 -1.45 5.76
N LEU A 38 -1.74 -2.02 5.34
CA LEU A 38 -2.77 -2.50 6.26
C LEU A 38 -2.25 -3.62 7.17
N ALA A 39 -1.49 -4.57 6.63
CA ALA A 39 -0.87 -5.63 7.41
C ALA A 39 0.14 -5.07 8.42
N LEU A 40 0.99 -4.12 7.99
CA LEU A 40 1.94 -3.43 8.86
C LEU A 40 1.23 -2.68 9.99
N PHE A 41 0.16 -1.94 9.67
CA PHE A 41 -0.64 -1.27 10.69
C PHE A 41 -1.28 -2.27 11.65
N GLY A 42 -1.86 -3.37 11.15
CA GLY A 42 -2.43 -4.43 11.97
C GLY A 42 -1.42 -5.02 12.94
N ILE A 43 -0.23 -5.38 12.45
CA ILE A 43 0.88 -5.89 13.29
C ILE A 43 1.33 -4.82 14.28
N TYR A 44 1.51 -3.58 13.84
CA TYR A 44 1.91 -2.47 14.70
C TYR A 44 0.93 -2.28 15.86
N TYR A 45 -0.38 -2.25 15.60
CA TYR A 45 -1.40 -2.14 16.64
C TYR A 45 -1.50 -3.40 17.51
N SER A 46 -1.25 -4.58 16.95
CA SER A 46 -1.21 -5.83 17.72
C SER A 46 0.00 -5.90 18.66
N MET A 47 1.16 -5.39 18.25
CA MET A 47 2.38 -5.39 19.04
C MET A 47 2.49 -4.16 19.96
N LYS A 48 1.67 -3.13 19.74
CA LYS A 48 1.65 -1.96 20.61
C LYS A 48 1.06 -2.36 21.98
N PRO A 49 1.84 -2.30 23.08
CA PRO A 49 1.35 -2.69 24.38
C PRO A 49 0.17 -1.80 24.77
N LYS A 50 -0.96 -2.42 25.14
CA LYS A 50 -2.12 -1.71 25.69
C LYS A 50 -1.65 -0.99 26.96
N LYS A 51 -1.75 0.34 26.98
CA LYS A 51 -1.52 1.11 28.21
C LYS A 51 -2.48 0.59 29.28
N ALA A 52 -1.97 0.35 30.48
CA ALA A 52 -2.77 -0.14 31.60
C ALA A 52 -3.96 0.80 31.86
N PRO A 53 -5.16 0.27 32.18
CA PRO A 53 -6.30 1.10 32.54
C PRO A 53 -5.95 1.97 33.75
N VAL A 54 -6.26 3.26 33.66
CA VAL A 54 -5.96 4.28 34.68
C VAL A 54 -6.74 4.02 35.99
N ASP A 55 -7.75 3.15 35.96
CA ASP A 55 -8.70 2.94 37.05
C ASP A 55 -8.34 1.77 38.01
N ALA A 56 -7.15 1.17 37.90
CA ALA A 56 -6.73 0.07 38.80
C ALA A 56 -6.22 0.53 40.18
N LYS A 57 -6.41 1.81 40.54
CA LYS A 57 -6.07 2.36 41.87
C LYS A 57 -7.21 3.25 42.35
N LYS A 58 -8.23 2.65 42.97
CA LYS A 58 -9.11 3.35 43.90
C LYS A 58 -9.52 2.41 45.02
#